data_AF-A0A379U2H4-F1
#
_entry.id   AF-A0A379U2H4-F1
#
_cell.length_a   1.000
_cell.length_b   1.000
_cell.length_c   1.000
_cell.angle_alpha   90.00
_cell.angle_beta   90.00
_cell.angle_gamma   90.00
#
_symmetry.space_group_name_H-M   'P 1'
#
loop_
_entity.id
_entity.type
_entity.pdbx_description
1 polymer ?
#
loop_
_entity_poly.entity_id
_entity_poly.type
_entity_poly.pdbx_seq_one_letter_code
_entity_poly.pdbx_strand_id
1 'polypeptide(L)'
;MSFTDVEAQDEARAEPINQARMEGYAVRYPPTQGISGAQFIACPLLDNKEKLIAIAVTMGFFSAEAIPHIASQLLHALAPLH
;
A
#
# COMPACT_ATOMS: atom_id res chain seq x y z
N MET A 1 -3.37 -28.73 -7.99
CA MET A 1 -2.65 -27.45 -7.90
C MET A 1 -1.54 -27.54 -8.94
N SER A 2 -1.70 -26.84 -10.07
CA SER A 2 -0.76 -26.91 -11.19
C SER A 2 0.32 -25.84 -11.00
N PHE A 3 1.56 -26.12 -11.42
CA PHE A 3 2.67 -25.16 -11.35
C PHE A 3 2.39 -23.86 -12.12
N THR A 4 1.50 -23.93 -13.11
CA THR A 4 1.00 -22.79 -13.90
C THR A 4 0.18 -21.78 -13.09
N ASP A 5 -0.45 -22.20 -11.99
CA ASP A 5 -1.28 -21.30 -11.16
C ASP A 5 -0.41 -20.37 -10.28
N VAL A 6 0.84 -20.77 -10.00
CA VAL A 6 1.79 -20.03 -9.16
C VAL A 6 2.44 -18.89 -9.93
N GLU A 7 2.89 -19.15 -11.17
CA GLU A 7 3.51 -18.14 -12.03
C GLU A 7 2.53 -17.03 -12.43
N ALA A 8 1.28 -17.38 -12.75
CA ALA A 8 0.23 -16.41 -13.04
C ALA A 8 -0.17 -15.55 -11.81
N GLN A 9 -0.07 -16.11 -10.60
CA GLN A 9 -0.27 -15.35 -9.36
C GLN A 9 0.89 -14.39 -9.07
N ASP A 10 2.12 -14.74 -9.43
CA ASP A 10 3.30 -13.91 -9.21
C ASP A 10 3.34 -12.72 -10.18
N GLU A 11 2.96 -12.91 -11.45
CA GLU A 11 2.83 -11.81 -12.42
C GLU A 11 1.73 -10.82 -12.03
N ALA A 12 0.54 -11.32 -11.64
CA ALA A 12 -0.57 -10.47 -11.20
C ALA A 12 -0.29 -9.73 -9.88
N ARG A 13 0.65 -10.22 -9.06
CA ARG A 13 1.11 -9.57 -7.81
C ARG A 13 2.25 -8.58 -8.03
N ALA A 14 3.02 -8.73 -9.10
CA ALA A 14 4.16 -7.85 -9.38
C ALA A 14 3.71 -6.41 -9.66
N GLU A 15 2.59 -6.24 -10.36
CA GLU A 15 2.12 -4.93 -10.80
C GLU A 15 1.68 -4.01 -9.64
N PRO A 16 0.86 -4.46 -8.66
CA PRO A 16 0.56 -3.69 -7.46
C PRO A 16 1.80 -3.34 -6.62
N ILE A 17 2.78 -4.25 -6.55
CA ILE A 17 4.02 -4.02 -5.79
C ILE A 17 4.88 -2.96 -6.47
N ASN A 18 5.02 -3.04 -7.80
CA ASN A 18 5.77 -2.05 -8.56
C ASN A 18 5.12 -0.67 -8.50
N GLN A 19 3.79 -0.61 -8.57
CA GLN A 19 3.06 0.64 -8.39
C GLN A 19 3.28 1.23 -7.00
N ALA A 20 3.21 0.41 -5.95
CA ALA A 20 3.49 0.88 -4.59
C ALA A 20 4.93 1.38 -4.39
N ARG A 21 5.90 0.78 -5.09
CA ARG A 21 7.29 1.25 -5.10
C ARG A 21 7.46 2.59 -5.82
N MET A 22 6.74 2.79 -6.94
CA MET A 22 6.78 4.05 -7.69
C MET A 22 6.07 5.19 -6.96
N GLU A 23 4.91 4.91 -6.37
CA GLU A 23 4.09 5.92 -5.68
C GLU A 23 4.53 6.16 -4.23
N GLY A 24 5.27 5.23 -3.64
CA GLY A 24 5.67 5.28 -2.23
C GLY A 24 4.57 4.86 -1.26
N TYR A 25 3.39 4.46 -1.73
CA TYR A 25 2.28 3.97 -0.90
C TYR A 25 1.43 2.94 -1.65
N ALA A 26 0.66 2.15 -0.90
CA ALA A 26 -0.30 1.20 -1.45
C ALA A 26 -1.70 1.49 -0.93
N VAL A 27 -2.70 1.27 -1.79
CA VAL A 27 -4.12 1.44 -1.44
C VAL A 27 -4.81 0.08 -1.51
N ARG A 28 -5.47 -0.32 -0.42
CA ARG A 28 -6.35 -1.49 -0.43
C ARG A 28 -7.79 -1.04 -0.66
N TYR A 29 -8.27 -1.29 -1.87
CA TYR A 29 -9.66 -1.06 -2.29
C TYR A 29 -10.66 -2.17 -1.91
N PRO A 30 -10.30 -3.47 -1.88
CA PRO A 30 -11.25 -4.48 -1.44
C PRO A 30 -11.60 -4.26 0.04
N PRO A 31 -12.89 -4.24 0.40
CA PRO A 31 -13.31 -3.99 1.77
C PRO A 31 -12.65 -5.00 2.71
N THR A 32 -12.13 -4.51 3.84
CA THR A 32 -11.71 -5.40 4.91
C THR A 32 -12.94 -6.15 5.40
N GLN A 33 -12.82 -7.48 5.54
CA GLN A 33 -13.93 -8.29 6.04
C GLN A 33 -14.40 -7.70 7.38
N GLY A 34 -15.69 -7.36 7.45
CA GLY A 34 -16.31 -6.72 8.61
C GLY A 34 -16.51 -5.20 8.52
N ILE A 35 -15.88 -4.49 7.58
CA ILE A 35 -16.08 -3.03 7.38
C ILE A 35 -16.21 -2.72 5.88
N SER A 36 -17.43 -2.84 5.35
CA SER A 36 -17.72 -2.54 3.95
C SER A 36 -17.47 -1.06 3.64
N GLY A 37 -16.69 -0.76 2.60
CA GLY A 37 -16.40 0.59 2.13
C GLY A 37 -15.19 1.28 2.76
N ALA A 38 -14.59 0.72 3.82
CA ALA A 38 -13.35 1.26 4.38
C ALA A 38 -12.15 0.91 3.49
N GLN A 39 -11.35 1.92 3.19
CA GLN A 39 -10.11 1.84 2.43
C GLN A 39 -8.91 2.00 3.36
N PHE A 40 -7.77 1.44 2.96
CA PHE A 40 -6.51 1.53 3.69
C PHE A 40 -5.49 2.16 2.77
N ILE A 41 -4.76 3.15 3.30
CA ILE A 41 -3.59 3.73 2.66
C ILE A 41 -2.40 3.35 3.53
N ALA A 42 -1.44 2.64 2.94
CA ALA A 42 -0.27 2.10 3.62
C ALA A 42 1.00 2.69 3.02
N CYS A 43 1.87 3.25 3.86
CA CYS A 43 3.18 3.78 3.47
C CYS A 43 4.28 2.94 4.14
N PRO A 44 5.27 2.44 3.39
CA PRO A 44 6.39 1.69 3.96
C PRO A 44 7.33 2.63 4.72
N LEU A 45 7.81 2.16 5.86
CA LEU A 45 8.92 2.76 6.58
C LEU A 45 10.17 1.91 6.33
N LEU A 46 11.19 2.52 5.76
CA LEU A 46 12.43 1.84 5.40
C LEU A 46 13.55 2.26 6.37
N ASP A 47 14.47 1.35 6.66
CA ASP A 47 15.73 1.73 7.28
C ASP A 47 16.69 2.38 6.27
N ASN A 48 17.86 2.81 6.76
CA ASN A 48 18.92 3.41 5.93
C ASN A 48 19.54 2.47 4.89
N LYS A 49 19.15 1.19 4.85
CA LYS A 49 19.54 0.20 3.85
C LYS A 49 18.37 -0.19 2.95
N GLU A 50 17.33 0.65 2.90
CA GLU A 50 16.09 0.42 2.13
C GLU A 50 15.32 -0.84 2.56
N LYS A 51 15.59 -1.37 3.76
CA LYS A 51 14.87 -2.53 4.26
C LYS A 51 13.57 -2.08 4.92
N LEU A 52 12.47 -2.72 4.56
CA LEU A 52 11.18 -2.51 5.22
C LEU A 52 11.27 -2.88 6.70
N ILE A 53 11.02 -1.91 7.58
CA ILE A 53 11.03 -2.08 9.05
C ILE A 53 9.64 -1.91 9.67
N ALA A 54 8.77 -1.11 9.06
CA ALA A 54 7.40 -0.89 9.53
C ALA A 54 6.49 -0.45 8.37
N ILE A 55 5.18 -0.40 8.63
CA ILE A 55 4.19 0.15 7.71
C ILE A 55 3.31 1.10 8.52
N ALA A 56 3.21 2.34 8.06
CA ALA A 56 2.22 3.28 8.57
C ALA A 56 0.92 3.11 7.79
N VAL A 57 -0.20 3.03 8.48
CA VAL A 57 -1.51 2.80 7.86
C VAL A 57 -2.49 3.84 8.37
N THR A 58 -3.25 4.43 7.46
CA THR A 58 -4.50 5.13 7.78
C THR A 58 -5.67 4.40 7.15
N MET A 59 -6.79 4.35 7.86
CA MET A 59 -8.02 3.65 7.45
C MET A 59 -9.19 4.62 7.56
N GLY A 60 -10.06 4.61 6.57
CA GLY A 60 -11.26 5.44 6.59
C GLY A 60 -12.09 5.28 5.32
N PHE A 61 -13.11 6.12 5.20
CA PHE A 61 -13.95 6.21 4.02
C PHE A 61 -13.47 7.42 3.22
N PHE A 62 -12.70 7.17 2.15
CA PHE A 62 -12.13 8.23 1.33
C PHE A 62 -12.74 8.22 -0.07
N SER A 63 -12.86 9.40 -0.67
CA SER A 63 -13.13 9.50 -2.11
C SER A 63 -11.84 9.18 -2.87
N ALA A 64 -11.94 8.68 -4.10
CA ALA A 64 -10.77 8.33 -4.90
C ALA A 64 -9.82 9.52 -5.11
N GLU A 65 -10.38 10.73 -5.22
CA GLU A 65 -9.66 11.98 -5.43
C GLU A 65 -8.90 12.44 -4.18
N ALA A 66 -9.36 12.05 -2.99
CA ALA A 66 -8.73 12.41 -1.72
C ALA A 66 -7.52 11.53 -1.38
N ILE A 67 -7.48 10.30 -1.91
CA ILE A 67 -6.47 9.29 -1.57
C ILE A 67 -5.03 9.77 -1.82
N PRO A 68 -4.67 10.34 -2.99
CA PRO A 68 -3.30 10.81 -3.23
C PRO A 68 -2.87 11.91 -2.25
N HIS A 69 -3.79 12.81 -1.88
CA HIS A 69 -3.50 13.86 -0.91
C HIS A 69 -3.26 13.29 0.49
N ILE A 70 -4.09 12.36 0.94
CA ILE A 70 -3.94 11.69 2.24
C ILE A 70 -2.64 10.87 2.28
N ALA A 71 -2.32 10.15 1.21
CA ALA A 71 -1.09 9.40 1.09
C ALA A 71 0.15 10.31 1.17
N SER A 72 0.13 11.44 0.46
CA SER A 72 1.20 12.45 0.54
C SER A 72 1.37 13.02 1.95
N GLN A 73 0.28 13.34 2.65
CA GLN A 73 0.34 13.80 4.04
C GLN A 73 0.92 12.73 4.97
N LEU A 74 0.53 11.47 4.79
CA LEU A 74 1.08 10.35 5.55
C LEU A 74 2.58 10.20 5.29
N LEU A 75 3.03 10.22 4.04
CA LEU A 75 4.46 10.18 3.69
C LEU A 75 5.25 11.33 4.32
N HIS A 76 4.72 12.56 4.26
CA HIS A 76 5.35 13.72 4.88
C HIS A 76 5.48 13.59 6.40
N ALA A 77 4.48 13.01 7.06
CA ALA A 77 4.53 12.75 8.50
C ALA A 77 5.59 11.70 8.88
N LEU A 78 5.93 10.80 7.96
CA LEU A 78 6.92 9.74 8.18
C LEU A 78 8.35 10.14 7.78
N ALA A 79 8.53 11.18 6.98
CA ALA A 79 9.84 11.64 6.51
C ALA A 79 10.90 11.82 7.62
N PRO A 80 10.57 12.28 8.85
CA PRO A 80 11.55 12.38 9.94
C PRO A 80 11.99 11.03 10.55
N LEU A 81 11.31 9.93 10.22
CA LEU A 81 11.56 8.60 10.78
C LEU A 81 12.47 7.73 9.89
N HIS A 82 12.87 8.24 8.73
CA HIS A 82 13.76 7.59 7.77
C HIS A 82 15.23 7.94 8.03
#